data_AF-A0A9X0WE05-F1
#
_entry.id   AF-A0A9X0WE05-F1
#
_cell.length_a   1.000
_cell.length_b   1.000
_cell.length_c   1.000
_cell.angle_alpha   90.00
_cell.angle_beta   90.00
_cell.angle_gamma   90.00
#
_symmetry.space_group_name_H-M   'P 1'
#
loop_
_entity.id
_entity.type
_entity.pdbx_description
1 polymer ?
#
loop_
_entity_poly.entity_id
_entity_poly.type
_entity_poly.pdbx_seq_one_letter_code
_entity_poly.pdbx_strand_id
1 'polypeptide(L)' 'MEFVTWLSQHPLAGDVIPDAEGARKVRWTCSGQGKRGGVRVIYFNLSSEGVLTLITLYRKSDQDNITTDAVKRAIE' A
#
# COMPACT_ATOMS: atom_id res chain seq x y z
N MET A 1 8.35 10.45 7.73
CA MET A 1 8.08 10.72 6.30
C MET A 1 8.85 9.82 5.34
N GLU A 2 9.82 9.02 5.79
CA GLU A 2 10.65 8.14 4.95
C GLU A 2 9.87 7.33 3.90
N PHE A 3 8.77 6.68 4.30
CA PHE A 3 7.95 5.89 3.37
C PHE A 3 7.34 6.74 2.23
N VAL A 4 6.74 7.88 2.55
CA VAL A 4 6.06 8.73 1.54
C VAL A 4 7.08 9.30 0.55
N THR A 5 8.24 9.73 1.04
CA THR A 5 9.35 10.20 0.19
C THR A 5 9.88 9.08 -0.70
N TRP A 6 10.02 7.86 -0.17
CA TRP A 6 10.44 6.72 -0.97
C TRP A 6 9.38 6.37 -2.04
N LEU A 7 8.10 6.36 -1.66
CA LEU A 7 7.01 6.00 -2.56
C LEU A 7 6.84 7.01 -3.70
N SER A 8 7.04 8.30 -3.44
CA SER A 8 6.98 9.33 -4.50
C SER A 8 8.07 9.16 -5.57
N GLN A 9 9.22 8.61 -5.19
CA GLN A 9 10.30 8.28 -6.12
C GLN A 9 10.09 6.92 -6.81
N HIS A 10 9.29 6.03 -6.21
CA HIS A 10 9.03 4.68 -6.70
C HIS A 10 7.52 4.42 -6.83
N PRO A 11 6.80 5.18 -7.68
CA PRO A 11 5.34 5.15 -7.72
C PRO A 11 4.75 3.83 -8.22
N LEU A 12 5.57 2.97 -8.85
CA LEU A 12 5.20 1.64 -9.33
C LEU A 12 5.65 0.51 -8.40
N ALA A 13 6.15 0.81 -7.20
CA ALA A 13 6.64 -0.18 -6.28
C ALA A 13 5.54 -1.13 -5.76
N GLY A 14 5.95 -2.34 -5.40
CA GLY A 14 5.06 -3.35 -4.85
C GLY A 14 4.21 -4.07 -5.89
N ASP A 15 3.40 -4.99 -5.38
CA ASP A 15 2.65 -5.93 -6.19
C ASP A 15 1.30 -5.32 -6.58
N VAL A 16 0.92 -5.40 -7.86
CA VAL A 16 -0.46 -5.09 -8.27
C VAL A 16 -1.38 -6.14 -7.65
N ILE A 17 -2.47 -5.70 -7.04
CA ILE A 17 -3.50 -6.57 -6.48
C ILE A 17 -4.46 -6.92 -7.63
N PRO A 18 -4.58 -8.20 -8.01
CA PRO A 18 -5.50 -8.61 -9.07
C PRO A 18 -6.94 -8.21 -8.74
N ASP A 19 -7.68 -7.84 -9.78
CA ASP A 19 -9.10 -7.45 -9.72
C ASP A 19 -9.41 -6.22 -8.83
N ALA A 20 -8.40 -5.54 -8.30
CA ALA A 20 -8.53 -4.36 -7.42
C ALA A 20 -8.23 -3.03 -8.13
N GLU A 21 -8.62 -2.93 -9.41
CA GLU A 21 -8.60 -1.67 -10.18
C GLU A 21 -7.23 -0.96 -10.24
N GLY A 22 -6.14 -1.73 -10.16
CA GLY A 22 -4.78 -1.19 -10.22
C GLY A 22 -4.18 -0.79 -8.86
N ALA A 23 -4.83 -1.15 -7.76
CA ALA A 23 -4.27 -1.01 -6.42
C ALA A 23 -2.93 -1.76 -6.31
N ARG A 24 -1.99 -1.17 -5.58
CA ARG A 24 -0.66 -1.73 -5.34
C ARG A 24 -0.42 -1.97 -3.86
N LYS A 25 0.31 -3.04 -3.56
CA LYS A 25 0.67 -3.46 -2.21
C LYS A 25 2.18 -3.44 -2.00
N VAL A 26 2.65 -2.60 -1.09
CA VAL A 26 4.05 -2.53 -0.66
C VAL A 26 4.18 -3.10 0.75
N ARG A 27 5.20 -3.94 0.97
CA ARG A 27 5.62 -4.37 2.30
C ARG A 27 6.67 -3.40 2.79
N TRP A 28 6.38 -2.65 3.84
CA TRP A 28 7.27 -1.65 4.41
C TRP A 28 7.71 -2.05 5.81
N THR A 29 8.99 -1.83 6.13
CA THR A 29 9.51 -2.05 7.49
C THR A 29 9.67 -0.72 8.19
N CYS A 30 8.98 -0.55 9.32
CA CYS A 30 9.13 0.65 10.13
C CYS A 30 10.47 0.63 10.86
N SER A 31 11.26 1.70 10.72
CA SER A 31 12.52 1.85 11.42
C SER A 31 12.32 1.78 12.94
N GLY A 32 13.28 1.15 13.64
CA GLY A 32 13.21 0.95 15.09
C GLY A 32 12.27 -0.16 15.56
N GLN A 33 11.51 -0.81 14.66
CA GLN A 33 10.75 -2.00 15.00
C GLN A 33 11.39 -3.24 14.34
N GLY A 34 11.57 -4.32 15.12
CA GLY A 34 12.12 -5.58 14.61
C GLY A 34 11.20 -6.23 13.58
N LYS A 35 11.47 -7.50 13.20
CA LYS A 35 10.73 -8.24 12.14
C LYS A 35 9.19 -8.18 12.21
N ARG A 36 8.60 -7.92 13.39
CA ARG A 36 7.14 -7.80 13.61
C ARG A 36 6.56 -6.40 13.36
N GLY A 37 7.39 -5.38 13.18
CA GLY A 37 6.95 -4.00 12.97
C GLY A 37 6.66 -3.61 11.53
N GLY A 38 6.78 -4.56 10.59
CA GLY A 38 6.45 -4.31 9.19
C GLY A 38 4.94 -4.16 8.96
N VAL A 39 4.60 -3.29 8.02
CA VAL A 39 3.23 -3.01 7.58
C VAL A 39 3.08 -3.32 6.09
N ARG A 40 1.86 -3.66 5.68
CA ARG A 40 1.45 -3.73 4.28
C ARG A 40 0.68 -2.47 3.97
N VAL A 41 1.17 -1.68 3.01
CA VAL A 41 0.52 -0.43 2.58
C VAL A 41 -0.15 -0.70 1.24
N ILE A 42 -1.40 -0.26 1.12
CA ILE A 42 -2.20 -0.33 -0.10
C ILE A 42 -2.38 1.08 -0.63
N TYR A 43 -2.05 1.28 -1.90
CA TYR A 43 -2.09 2.60 -2.52
C TYR A 43 -2.46 2.53 -4.01
N PHE A 44 -2.90 3.66 -4.56
CA PHE A 44 -3.10 3.87 -5.99
C PHE A 44 -2.08 4.83 -6.56
N ASN A 45 -1.65 4.56 -7.79
CA ASN A 45 -0.84 5.47 -8.60
C ASN A 45 -1.69 5.99 -9.76
N LEU A 46 -2.19 7.21 -9.60
CA LEU A 46 -2.93 7.94 -10.62
C LEU A 46 -1.91 8.64 -11.54
N SER A 47 -1.29 7.86 -12.43
CA SER A 47 -0.12 8.31 -13.20
C SER A 47 -0.41 9.49 -14.14
N SER A 48 -1.65 9.62 -14.64
CA SER A 48 -2.08 10.77 -15.44
C SER A 48 -2.08 12.08 -14.66
N GLU A 49 -2.28 12.01 -13.35
CA GLU A 49 -2.38 13.16 -12.44
C GLU A 49 -1.10 13.35 -11.63
N GLY A 50 -0.18 12.38 -11.66
CA GLY A 50 1.02 12.36 -10.83
C GLY A 50 0.70 12.20 -9.33
N VAL A 51 -0.47 11.66 -8.99
CA VAL A 51 -0.96 11.56 -7.62
C VAL A 51 -0.81 10.13 -7.09
N LEU A 52 -0.33 10.02 -5.85
CA LEU A 52 -0.29 8.78 -5.09
C LEU A 52 -1.29 8.86 -3.94
N THR A 53 -2.27 7.95 -3.94
CA THR A 53 -3.31 7.90 -2.92
C THR A 53 -3.10 6.68 -2.03
N LEU A 54 -2.78 6.92 -0.76
CA LEU A 54 -2.69 5.85 0.24
C LEU A 54 -4.10 5.53 0.75
N ILE A 55 -4.50 4.28 0.62
CA ILE A 55 -5.85 3.83 0.99
C ILE A 55 -5.86 3.30 2.42
N THR A 56 -4.93 2.40 2.73
CA THR A 56 -4.86 1.78 4.05
C THR A 56 -3.49 1.16 4.30
N LEU A 57 -3.20 0.90 5.58
CA LEU A 57 -2.03 0.15 6.01
C LEU A 57 -2.40 -0.77 7.16
N TYR A 58 -1.84 -1.97 7.18
CA TYR A 58 -2.12 -2.96 8.22
C TYR A 58 -0.91 -3.84 8.50
N ARG A 59 -0.80 -4.36 9.72
CA ARG A 59 0.21 -5.36 10.06
C ARG A 59 -0.28 -6.75 9.69
N LYS A 60 0.64 -7.67 9.44
CA LYS A 60 0.30 -9.08 9.19
C LYS A 60 -0.43 -9.73 10.36
N SER A 61 -0.10 -9.34 11.60
CA SER A 61 -0.80 -9.84 12.81
C SER A 61 -2.27 -9.46 12.85
N ASP A 62 -2.59 -8.30 12.27
CA ASP A 62 -3.91 -7.69 12.41
C ASP A 62 -4.82 -8.19 11.28
N GLN A 63 -4.25 -8.43 10.09
CA GLN A 63 -4.95 -9.00 8.94
C GLN A 63 -3.97 -9.70 8.00
N ASP A 64 -4.27 -10.93 7.58
CA ASP A 64 -3.34 -11.67 6.73
C ASP A 64 -3.42 -11.26 5.26
N ASN A 65 -4.63 -11.09 4.72
CA ASN A 65 -4.88 -10.58 3.38
C ASN A 65 -6.03 -9.56 3.38
N ILE A 66 -5.87 -8.50 2.58
CA ILE A 66 -6.95 -7.60 2.24
C ILE A 66 -7.70 -8.18 1.04
N THR A 67 -9.03 -8.23 1.11
CA THR A 67 -9.85 -8.70 0.00
C THR A 67 -9.98 -7.59 -1.04
N THR A 68 -10.12 -7.98 -2.30
CA THR A 68 -10.36 -7.04 -3.40
C THR A 68 -11.59 -6.15 -3.14
N ASP A 69 -12.65 -6.71 -2.58
CA ASP A 69 -13.86 -5.96 -2.22
C ASP A 69 -13.59 -4.88 -1.15
N ALA A 70 -12.71 -5.16 -0.19
CA ALA A 70 -12.35 -4.18 0.81
C ALA A 70 -11.52 -3.03 0.23
N VAL A 71 -10.71 -3.31 -0.80
CA VAL A 71 -9.98 -2.27 -1.54
C VAL A 71 -10.95 -1.42 -2.37
N LYS A 72 -11.91 -2.03 -3.07
CA LYS A 72 -12.90 -1.32 -3.88
C LYS A 72 -13.80 -0.40 -3.06
N ARG A 73 -14.32 -0.90 -1.93
CA ARG A 73 -15.14 -0.11 -0.99
C ARG A 73 -14.39 1.08 -0.37
N ALA A 74 -13.07 1.10 -0.43
CA ALA A 74 -12.28 2.22 0.08
C ALA A 74 -12.07 3.33 -0.99
N ILE A 75 -12.56 3.11 -2.21
CA ILE A 75 -12.48 4.04 -3.35
C ILE A 75 -13.85 4.68 -3.63
N GLU A 76 -14.95 3.96 -3.38
CA GLU A 76 -16.33 4.49 -3.35
C GLU A 76 -16.54 5.50 -2.23
#